data_AF-A0A3L7U9D0-F1
#
_entry.id   AF-A0A3L7U9D0-F1
#
_cell.length_a   1.000
_cell.length_b   1.000
_cell.length_c   1.000
_cell.angle_alpha   90.00
_cell.angle_beta   90.00
_cell.angle_gamma   90.00
#
_symmetry.space_group_name_H-M   'P 1'
#
loop_
_entity.id
_entity.type
_entity.pdbx_description
1 polymer ?
#
loop_
_entity_poly.entity_id
_entity_poly.type
_entity_poly.pdbx_seq_one_letter_code
_entity_poly.pdbx_strand_id
1 'polypeptide(L)'
;MRRFLLTSTAVLFSLLPVAATIADDWPQWLGPQRDGVWRETGIVERLPEKGLARKWRTPIGAGYSGPAVVGDRVFVTDRVTTDTKDPSSPFERGAVPSSERVLCLDAATGKPIWEHKYPCIYTVSYPAGPRCTPTVHDGKVYSLGSEGHLFCLSASDGKVIWSRELKKDFSIRSTPVWGFASHPLVDGNKLICFVGGADTAVVAFDLATGKELWRALSAIGPHGPGYSPPVIYEAAGFRQLIAWLPDAVNALDPETGKVLWSKSFTVKEGLTAPMARQSGDLLFVTAFYDGPLMLKLNGDKPGATELWRGKGKNERQTDGLHSIMPTPFLVDGHIFGVCSYGQLRCLKADSGQRVWENLTATGADKARNARWANAFLIQHQDRFFIANEQGDLILAKLTPQGYEELGLANLLKPTGQAGGRQIVWSHPAFAHRCVFARNDEEIVCVSLAE
;
A
#
# COMPACT_ATOMS: atom_id res chain seq x y z
N MET A 1 -68.58 -26.37 -42.37
CA MET A 1 -67.18 -26.67 -42.03
C MET A 1 -66.71 -25.66 -40.98
N ARG A 2 -66.55 -26.09 -39.72
CA ARG A 2 -66.08 -25.24 -38.60
C ARG A 2 -64.56 -25.10 -38.67
N ARG A 3 -64.03 -23.87 -38.74
CA ARG A 3 -62.59 -23.57 -38.57
C ARG A 3 -62.36 -23.07 -37.14
N PHE A 4 -61.59 -23.83 -36.37
CA PHE A 4 -61.05 -23.43 -35.07
C PHE A 4 -59.83 -22.52 -35.29
N LEU A 5 -59.84 -21.33 -34.70
CA LEU A 5 -58.67 -20.46 -34.57
C LEU A 5 -58.00 -20.77 -33.22
N LEU A 6 -56.79 -21.34 -33.27
CA LEU A 6 -55.91 -21.51 -32.12
C LEU A 6 -55.13 -20.20 -31.93
N THR A 7 -55.41 -19.49 -30.84
CA THR A 7 -54.60 -18.37 -30.35
C THR A 7 -53.46 -18.93 -29.50
N SER A 8 -52.23 -18.90 -30.03
CA SER A 8 -51.01 -19.16 -29.27
C SER A 8 -50.65 -17.94 -28.41
N THR A 9 -50.82 -18.06 -27.10
CA THR A 9 -50.33 -17.09 -26.12
C THR A 9 -48.83 -17.31 -25.92
N ALA A 10 -48.00 -16.44 -26.51
CA ALA A 10 -46.56 -16.44 -26.27
C ALA A 10 -46.27 -15.86 -24.88
N VAL A 11 -45.80 -16.70 -23.95
CA VAL A 11 -45.29 -16.27 -22.64
C VAL A 11 -43.89 -15.69 -22.85
N LEU A 12 -43.77 -14.37 -22.78
CA LEU A 12 -42.49 -13.67 -22.82
C LEU A 12 -41.81 -13.83 -21.45
N PHE A 13 -40.81 -14.71 -21.35
CA PHE A 13 -39.91 -14.76 -20.19
C PHE A 13 -38.99 -13.55 -20.26
N SER A 14 -39.28 -12.53 -19.45
CA SER A 14 -38.38 -11.40 -19.22
C SER A 14 -37.16 -11.89 -18.42
N LEU A 15 -36.06 -12.15 -19.12
CA LEU A 15 -34.73 -12.31 -18.50
C LEU A 15 -34.34 -10.95 -17.91
N LEU A 16 -34.55 -10.78 -16.61
CA LEU A 16 -33.95 -9.69 -15.85
C LEU A 16 -32.42 -9.83 -15.97
N PRO A 17 -31.68 -8.78 -16.36
CA PRO A 17 -30.24 -8.82 -16.30
C PRO A 17 -29.87 -8.99 -14.83
N VAL A 18 -29.28 -10.13 -14.48
CA VAL A 18 -28.55 -10.26 -13.24
C VAL A 18 -27.42 -9.26 -13.36
N ALA A 19 -27.54 -8.12 -12.68
CA ALA A 19 -26.40 -7.25 -12.45
C ALA A 19 -25.39 -8.12 -11.73
N ALA A 20 -24.36 -8.58 -12.45
CA ALA A 20 -23.19 -9.15 -11.82
C ALA A 20 -22.71 -8.07 -10.87
N THR A 21 -22.90 -8.28 -9.57
CA THR A 21 -22.21 -7.51 -8.54
C THR A 21 -20.73 -7.73 -8.83
N ILE A 22 -20.11 -6.76 -9.51
CA ILE A 22 -18.67 -6.76 -9.71
C ILE A 22 -18.12 -6.67 -8.30
N ALA A 23 -17.60 -7.79 -7.79
CA ALA A 23 -16.82 -7.79 -6.56
C ALA A 23 -15.68 -6.79 -6.76
N ASP A 24 -15.44 -5.94 -5.76
CA ASP A 24 -14.41 -4.93 -5.83
C ASP A 24 -13.05 -5.64 -5.80
N ASP A 25 -12.36 -5.68 -6.94
CA ASP A 25 -10.99 -6.19 -7.02
C ASP A 25 -10.03 -5.25 -6.26
N TRP A 26 -8.88 -5.79 -5.85
CA TRP A 26 -7.82 -5.05 -5.15
C TRP A 26 -6.49 -5.15 -5.92
N PRO A 27 -6.38 -4.55 -7.11
CA PRO A 27 -5.30 -4.83 -8.06
C PRO A 27 -3.93 -4.26 -7.66
N GLN A 28 -3.85 -3.37 -6.67
CA GLN A 28 -2.64 -2.62 -6.36
C GLN A 28 -2.63 -2.10 -4.91
N TRP A 29 -1.55 -1.41 -4.54
CA TRP A 29 -1.43 -0.71 -3.26
C TRP A 29 -2.63 0.20 -2.99
N LEU A 30 -3.24 0.07 -1.81
CA LEU A 30 -4.43 0.83 -1.39
C LEU A 30 -5.65 0.67 -2.33
N GLY A 31 -5.74 -0.42 -3.08
CA GLY A 31 -6.94 -0.79 -3.82
C GLY A 31 -7.01 -0.15 -5.21
N PRO A 32 -8.15 -0.30 -5.90
CA PRO A 32 -8.28 0.01 -7.33
C PRO A 32 -7.98 1.48 -7.66
N GLN A 33 -8.30 2.40 -6.74
CA GLN A 33 -8.09 3.84 -6.88
C GLN A 33 -6.89 4.38 -6.06
N ARG A 34 -6.12 3.49 -5.41
CA ARG A 34 -5.03 3.84 -4.47
C ARG A 34 -5.46 4.78 -3.33
N ASP A 35 -6.73 4.73 -2.92
CA ASP A 35 -7.31 5.62 -1.89
C ASP A 35 -7.54 4.91 -0.55
N GLY A 36 -7.34 3.58 -0.52
CA GLY A 36 -7.57 2.72 0.63
C GLY A 36 -9.06 2.58 0.97
N VAL A 37 -9.94 2.74 0.00
CA VAL A 37 -11.39 2.59 0.18
C VAL A 37 -11.85 1.28 -0.44
N TRP A 38 -12.47 0.42 0.36
CA TRP A 38 -13.14 -0.80 -0.09
C TRP A 38 -14.63 -0.54 -0.28
N ARG A 39 -15.19 -0.90 -1.44
CA ARG A 39 -16.55 -0.50 -1.87
C ARG A 39 -17.52 -1.67 -2.01
N GLU A 40 -17.16 -2.84 -1.51
CA GLU A 40 -17.98 -4.05 -1.64
C GLU A 40 -19.15 -4.06 -0.64
N THR A 41 -20.28 -4.68 -1.00
CA THR A 41 -21.49 -4.78 -0.16
C THR A 41 -21.74 -6.20 0.35
N GLY A 42 -22.67 -6.38 1.29
CA GLY A 42 -23.03 -7.70 1.83
C GLY A 42 -21.95 -8.25 2.76
N ILE A 43 -21.40 -7.37 3.60
CA ILE A 43 -20.29 -7.65 4.50
C ILE A 43 -20.67 -7.35 5.94
N VAL A 44 -20.08 -8.06 6.89
CA VAL A 44 -20.42 -8.00 8.31
C VAL A 44 -20.47 -6.56 8.84
N GLU A 45 -21.54 -6.25 9.57
CA GLU A 45 -21.72 -4.95 10.23
C GLU A 45 -20.91 -4.81 11.53
N ARG A 46 -20.56 -5.94 12.13
CA ARG A 46 -19.71 -6.08 13.33
C ARG A 46 -18.86 -7.33 13.21
N LEU A 47 -17.62 -7.29 13.71
CA LEU A 47 -16.81 -8.50 13.76
C LEU A 47 -17.30 -9.39 14.90
N PRO A 48 -17.58 -10.68 14.66
CA PRO A 48 -18.13 -11.58 15.66
C PRO A 48 -17.08 -11.93 16.73
N GLU A 49 -17.49 -12.00 18.00
CA GLU A 49 -16.61 -12.35 19.13
C GLU A 49 -15.96 -13.74 18.98
N LYS A 50 -16.66 -14.68 18.32
CA LYS A 50 -16.15 -16.02 18.02
C LYS A 50 -15.07 -16.04 16.93
N GLY A 51 -14.74 -14.89 16.34
CA GLY A 51 -13.80 -14.75 15.23
C GLY A 51 -14.42 -14.99 13.85
N LEU A 52 -13.65 -14.65 12.82
CA LEU A 52 -14.07 -14.75 11.42
C LEU A 52 -13.80 -16.14 10.82
N ALA A 53 -14.63 -16.55 9.86
CA ALA A 53 -14.46 -17.82 9.16
C ALA A 53 -13.27 -17.76 8.18
N ARG A 54 -12.21 -18.52 8.47
CA ARG A 54 -11.09 -18.69 7.55
C ARG A 54 -11.47 -19.64 6.41
N LYS A 55 -11.41 -19.15 5.16
CA LYS A 55 -11.66 -19.97 3.97
C LYS A 55 -10.48 -20.88 3.66
N TRP A 56 -9.27 -20.33 3.67
CA TRP A 56 -8.04 -21.09 3.43
C TRP A 56 -6.81 -20.41 4.02
N ARG A 57 -5.70 -21.15 4.04
CA ARG A 57 -4.34 -20.65 4.33
C ARG A 57 -3.35 -21.34 3.40
N THR A 58 -2.33 -20.60 2.97
CA THR A 58 -1.30 -21.09 2.05
C THR A 58 0.08 -20.69 2.56
N PRO A 59 1.03 -21.63 2.69
CA PRO A 59 2.40 -21.31 3.07
C PRO A 59 3.09 -20.41 2.03
N ILE A 60 3.75 -19.36 2.51
CA ILE A 60 4.61 -18.47 1.71
C ILE A 60 5.89 -18.14 2.50
N GLY A 61 6.89 -17.57 1.83
CA GLY A 61 8.11 -17.07 2.46
C GLY A 61 7.95 -15.66 3.04
N ALA A 62 9.00 -15.13 3.64
CA ALA A 62 8.97 -13.85 4.36
C ALA A 62 8.78 -12.63 3.43
N GLY A 63 8.27 -11.51 3.95
CA GLY A 63 8.08 -10.29 3.16
C GLY A 63 7.05 -9.29 3.71
N TYR A 64 7.17 -8.04 3.27
CA TYR A 64 6.31 -6.93 3.68
C TYR A 64 5.26 -6.55 2.63
N SER A 65 5.37 -7.07 1.40
CA SER A 65 4.41 -6.79 0.34
C SER A 65 3.01 -7.25 0.72
N GLY A 66 2.01 -6.39 0.52
CA GLY A 66 0.62 -6.81 0.54
C GLY A 66 0.27 -7.69 -0.67
N PRO A 67 -0.84 -8.44 -0.61
CA PRO A 67 -1.37 -9.12 -1.78
C PRO A 67 -2.10 -8.13 -2.71
N ALA A 68 -2.24 -8.51 -3.98
CA ALA A 68 -3.19 -7.93 -4.92
C ALA A 68 -4.18 -9.01 -5.35
N VAL A 69 -5.45 -8.66 -5.52
CA VAL A 69 -6.52 -9.61 -5.87
C VAL A 69 -7.25 -9.10 -7.10
N VAL A 70 -7.30 -9.90 -8.16
CA VAL A 70 -8.01 -9.56 -9.41
C VAL A 70 -8.71 -10.79 -9.95
N GLY A 71 -10.03 -10.70 -10.13
CA GLY A 71 -10.86 -11.82 -10.56
C GLY A 71 -10.64 -13.04 -9.65
N ASP A 72 -10.27 -14.17 -10.23
CA ASP A 72 -10.04 -15.43 -9.52
C ASP A 72 -8.62 -15.60 -8.96
N ARG A 73 -7.80 -14.54 -8.93
CA ARG A 73 -6.37 -14.64 -8.62
C ARG A 73 -5.92 -13.74 -7.48
N VAL A 74 -5.01 -14.26 -6.68
CA VAL A 74 -4.24 -13.51 -5.66
C VAL A 74 -2.77 -13.51 -6.06
N PHE A 75 -2.19 -12.32 -6.18
CA PHE A 75 -0.78 -12.12 -6.46
C PHE A 75 -0.08 -11.63 -5.21
N VAL A 76 1.04 -12.25 -4.85
CA VAL A 76 1.83 -11.87 -3.66
C VAL A 76 3.31 -12.14 -3.93
N THR A 77 4.19 -11.35 -3.33
CA THR A 77 5.63 -11.59 -3.40
C THR A 77 6.20 -12.05 -2.06
N ASP A 78 7.22 -12.89 -2.13
CA ASP A 78 7.96 -13.32 -0.95
C ASP A 78 9.45 -13.50 -1.23
N ARG A 79 10.21 -13.65 -0.15
CA ARG A 79 11.61 -14.06 -0.14
C ARG A 79 11.71 -15.47 0.42
N VAL A 80 12.52 -16.27 -0.25
CA VAL A 80 12.95 -17.58 0.21
C VAL A 80 14.47 -17.52 0.39
N THR A 81 14.93 -17.74 1.62
CA THR A 81 16.36 -17.82 1.94
C THR A 81 16.90 -19.20 1.57
N THR A 82 18.16 -19.24 1.17
CA THR A 82 18.95 -20.48 1.17
C THR A 82 19.41 -20.80 2.62
N ASP A 83 20.27 -21.78 2.84
CA ASP A 83 20.82 -22.15 4.16
C ASP A 83 21.61 -21.03 4.89
N THR A 84 21.59 -19.81 4.35
CA THR A 84 22.25 -18.61 4.87
C THR A 84 21.30 -17.87 5.81
N LYS A 85 21.75 -17.61 7.03
CA LYS A 85 20.97 -16.85 8.02
C LYS A 85 21.07 -15.35 7.76
N ASP A 86 19.97 -14.65 8.00
CA ASP A 86 19.99 -13.19 8.07
C ASP A 86 20.85 -12.70 9.25
N PRO A 87 21.35 -11.45 9.19
CA PRO A 87 22.01 -10.81 10.33
C PRO A 87 21.13 -10.84 11.58
N SER A 88 21.75 -10.98 12.75
CA SER A 88 21.03 -11.05 14.03
C SER A 88 20.29 -9.76 14.38
N SER A 89 20.80 -8.62 13.91
CA SER A 89 20.15 -7.32 14.01
C SER A 89 19.44 -6.96 12.70
N PRO A 90 18.16 -6.54 12.72
CA PRO A 90 17.49 -6.08 11.51
C PRO A 90 18.12 -4.81 10.91
N PHE A 91 18.92 -4.06 11.68
CA PHE A 91 19.62 -2.86 11.20
C PHE A 91 20.94 -3.17 10.49
N GLU A 92 21.49 -4.37 10.70
CA GLU A 92 22.70 -4.79 10.03
C GLU A 92 22.40 -5.17 8.59
N ARG A 93 23.22 -4.67 7.67
CA ARG A 93 23.14 -4.95 6.24
C ARG A 93 24.22 -5.96 5.90
N GLY A 94 23.84 -7.05 5.25
CA GLY A 94 24.76 -8.09 4.78
C GLY A 94 24.77 -8.21 3.26
N ALA A 95 25.27 -9.34 2.78
CA ALA A 95 25.05 -9.81 1.42
C ALA A 95 24.51 -11.23 1.53
N VAL A 96 23.20 -11.37 1.70
CA VAL A 96 22.55 -12.66 1.94
C VAL A 96 22.03 -13.20 0.61
N PRO A 97 22.60 -14.29 0.07
CA PRO A 97 22.04 -14.96 -1.10
C PRO A 97 20.61 -15.41 -0.81
N SER A 98 19.68 -15.11 -1.70
CA SER A 98 18.27 -15.42 -1.55
C SER A 98 17.60 -15.59 -2.90
N SER A 99 16.34 -15.96 -2.91
CA SER A 99 15.47 -15.82 -4.07
C SER A 99 14.23 -15.04 -3.67
N GLU A 100 13.74 -14.19 -4.58
CA GLU A 100 12.39 -13.64 -4.45
C GLU A 100 11.46 -14.42 -5.39
N ARG A 101 10.18 -14.49 -5.01
CA ARG A 101 9.12 -15.06 -5.85
C ARG A 101 8.00 -14.08 -6.06
N VAL A 102 7.39 -14.14 -7.24
CA VAL A 102 6.05 -13.65 -7.51
C VAL A 102 5.14 -14.88 -7.59
N LEU A 103 4.15 -14.96 -6.72
CA LEU A 103 3.21 -16.08 -6.63
C LEU A 103 1.86 -15.65 -7.18
N CYS A 104 1.19 -16.54 -7.90
CA CYS A 104 -0.23 -16.44 -8.21
C CYS A 104 -0.95 -17.62 -7.57
N LEU A 105 -1.96 -17.32 -6.75
CA LEU A 105 -2.81 -18.29 -6.09
C LEU A 105 -4.24 -18.17 -6.62
N ASP A 106 -4.97 -19.27 -6.59
CA ASP A 106 -6.41 -19.28 -6.81
C ASP A 106 -7.11 -18.60 -5.62
N ALA A 107 -7.93 -17.58 -5.87
CA ALA A 107 -8.55 -16.77 -4.83
C ALA A 107 -9.57 -17.55 -3.98
N ALA A 108 -10.21 -18.57 -4.55
CA ALA A 108 -11.22 -19.36 -3.87
C ALA A 108 -10.63 -20.44 -2.96
N THR A 109 -9.49 -21.02 -3.32
CA THR A 109 -8.89 -22.19 -2.67
C THR A 109 -7.52 -21.94 -2.04
N GLY A 110 -6.85 -20.85 -2.41
CA GLY A 110 -5.48 -20.53 -1.99
C GLY A 110 -4.41 -21.37 -2.67
N LYS A 111 -4.78 -22.29 -3.57
CA LYS A 111 -3.82 -23.18 -4.22
C LYS A 111 -2.91 -22.41 -5.18
N PRO A 112 -1.60 -22.71 -5.23
CA PRO A 112 -0.71 -22.08 -6.19
C PRO A 112 -1.10 -22.45 -7.62
N ILE A 113 -1.17 -21.44 -8.48
CA ILE A 113 -1.39 -21.57 -9.93
C ILE A 113 -0.05 -21.52 -10.65
N TRP A 114 0.77 -20.51 -10.35
CA TRP A 114 2.11 -20.37 -10.90
C TRP A 114 3.02 -19.61 -9.94
N GLU A 115 4.33 -19.79 -10.10
CA GLU A 115 5.35 -18.97 -9.45
C GLU A 115 6.41 -18.51 -10.47
N HIS A 116 6.88 -17.27 -10.32
CA HIS A 116 8.08 -16.78 -10.97
C HIS A 116 9.15 -16.53 -9.90
N LYS A 117 10.27 -17.25 -9.97
CA LYS A 117 11.35 -17.20 -8.98
C LYS A 117 12.65 -16.71 -9.61
N TYR A 118 13.35 -15.80 -8.94
CA TYR A 118 14.65 -15.29 -9.39
C TYR A 118 15.64 -15.15 -8.23
N PRO A 119 16.95 -15.35 -8.47
CA PRO A 119 17.98 -15.15 -7.45
C PRO A 119 18.14 -13.66 -7.16
N CYS A 120 18.41 -13.33 -5.90
CA CYS A 120 18.56 -11.96 -5.44
C CYS A 120 19.47 -11.91 -4.21
N ILE A 121 20.51 -11.09 -4.23
CA ILE A 121 21.40 -10.90 -3.07
C ILE A 121 20.86 -9.74 -2.24
N TYR A 122 20.44 -10.05 -1.01
CA TYR A 122 19.85 -9.09 -0.09
C TYR A 122 20.94 -8.30 0.64
N THR A 123 20.86 -6.98 0.48
CA THR A 123 21.74 -5.96 1.07
C THR A 123 20.96 -4.87 1.81
N VAL A 124 19.65 -5.06 1.98
CA VAL A 124 18.76 -4.16 2.72
C VAL A 124 18.78 -4.43 4.23
N SER A 125 18.45 -3.40 5.01
CA SER A 125 18.02 -3.56 6.40
C SER A 125 16.60 -4.11 6.44
N TYR A 126 16.24 -4.80 7.53
CA TYR A 126 14.98 -5.52 7.70
C TYR A 126 14.75 -6.53 6.56
N PRO A 127 15.59 -7.58 6.43
CA PRO A 127 15.70 -8.32 5.17
C PRO A 127 14.53 -9.28 4.87
N ALA A 128 13.43 -9.29 5.63
CA ALA A 128 12.35 -10.27 5.53
C ALA A 128 11.86 -10.56 4.09
N GLY A 129 11.74 -9.55 3.21
CA GLY A 129 11.49 -9.84 1.80
C GLY A 129 11.03 -8.64 0.98
N PRO A 130 10.46 -8.85 -0.22
CA PRO A 130 9.85 -7.79 -1.03
C PRO A 130 8.88 -6.93 -0.23
N ARG A 131 8.72 -5.67 -0.65
CA ARG A 131 7.92 -4.65 0.07
C ARG A 131 6.79 -4.06 -0.75
N CYS A 132 6.93 -4.08 -2.08
CA CYS A 132 5.91 -3.54 -2.95
C CYS A 132 4.84 -4.60 -3.22
N THR A 133 3.59 -4.28 -2.89
CA THR A 133 2.40 -4.95 -3.40
C THR A 133 2.44 -4.98 -4.94
N PRO A 134 2.29 -6.16 -5.59
CA PRO A 134 2.20 -6.23 -7.04
C PRO A 134 1.10 -5.32 -7.59
N THR A 135 1.32 -4.74 -8.76
CA THR A 135 0.28 -3.99 -9.49
C THR A 135 -0.21 -4.85 -10.64
N VAL A 136 -1.51 -5.12 -10.69
CA VAL A 136 -2.14 -5.92 -11.74
C VAL A 136 -2.92 -4.99 -12.66
N HIS A 137 -2.63 -5.05 -13.95
CA HIS A 137 -3.29 -4.21 -14.95
C HIS A 137 -3.29 -4.91 -16.31
N ASP A 138 -4.46 -4.97 -16.96
CA ASP A 138 -4.64 -5.52 -18.31
C ASP A 138 -3.92 -6.86 -18.56
N GLY A 139 -4.21 -7.83 -17.68
CA GLY A 139 -3.69 -9.19 -17.76
C GLY A 139 -2.19 -9.31 -17.48
N LYS A 140 -1.57 -8.28 -16.88
CA LYS A 140 -0.14 -8.27 -16.53
C LYS A 140 0.06 -7.96 -15.05
N VAL A 141 1.15 -8.47 -14.50
CA VAL A 141 1.58 -8.25 -13.11
C VAL A 141 2.90 -7.51 -13.13
N TYR A 142 2.93 -6.34 -12.50
CA TYR A 142 4.11 -5.52 -12.32
C TYR A 142 4.61 -5.66 -10.89
N SER A 143 5.81 -6.22 -10.72
CA SER A 143 6.41 -6.45 -9.39
C SER A 143 7.75 -5.76 -9.28
N LEU A 144 7.99 -5.12 -8.13
CA LEU A 144 9.25 -4.49 -7.77
C LEU A 144 9.84 -5.17 -6.53
N GLY A 145 10.92 -5.91 -6.73
CA GLY A 145 11.67 -6.60 -5.68
C GLY A 145 12.49 -5.65 -4.80
N SER A 146 12.89 -6.11 -3.60
CA SER A 146 13.60 -5.27 -2.61
C SER A 146 14.93 -4.72 -3.10
N GLU A 147 15.55 -5.39 -4.06
CA GLU A 147 16.86 -5.05 -4.65
C GLU A 147 16.75 -4.38 -6.03
N GLY A 148 15.55 -3.98 -6.45
CA GLY A 148 15.34 -3.24 -7.69
C GLY A 148 15.18 -4.13 -8.93
N HIS A 149 14.74 -5.38 -8.76
CA HIS A 149 14.31 -6.21 -9.87
C HIS A 149 12.86 -5.84 -10.21
N LEU A 150 12.65 -5.27 -11.39
CA LEU A 150 11.34 -4.85 -11.88
C LEU A 150 10.91 -5.81 -12.98
N PHE A 151 9.77 -6.46 -12.82
CA PHE A 151 9.23 -7.41 -13.79
C PHE A 151 7.85 -6.99 -14.27
N CYS A 152 7.58 -7.25 -15.54
CA CYS A 152 6.25 -7.40 -16.08
C CYS A 152 6.04 -8.86 -16.44
N LEU A 153 5.07 -9.49 -15.79
CA LEU A 153 4.70 -10.88 -15.98
C LEU A 153 3.32 -10.98 -16.61
N SER A 154 3.08 -12.03 -17.39
CA SER A 154 1.75 -12.44 -17.78
C SER A 154 0.96 -12.90 -16.54
N ALA A 155 -0.23 -12.34 -16.30
CA ALA A 155 -1.04 -12.69 -15.14
C ALA A 155 -1.58 -14.13 -15.19
N SER A 156 -1.74 -14.69 -16.40
CA SER A 156 -2.30 -16.03 -16.57
C SER A 156 -1.33 -17.15 -16.21
N ASP A 157 -0.04 -17.00 -16.56
CA ASP A 157 0.96 -18.07 -16.49
C ASP A 157 2.32 -17.67 -15.91
N GLY A 158 2.48 -16.42 -15.47
CA GLY A 158 3.70 -15.94 -14.80
C GLY A 158 4.91 -15.78 -15.71
N LYS A 159 4.76 -15.92 -17.03
CA LYS A 159 5.86 -15.72 -17.97
C LYS A 159 6.33 -14.27 -17.96
N VAL A 160 7.65 -14.08 -17.95
CA VAL A 160 8.27 -12.76 -18.08
C VAL A 160 7.99 -12.20 -19.47
N ILE A 161 7.32 -11.06 -19.52
CA ILE A 161 7.12 -10.27 -20.75
C ILE A 161 8.34 -9.37 -20.95
N TRP A 162 8.74 -8.66 -19.90
CA TRP A 162 9.99 -7.90 -19.85
C TRP A 162 10.48 -7.77 -18.39
N SER A 163 11.77 -7.46 -18.22
CA SER A 163 12.38 -7.18 -16.93
C SER A 163 13.41 -6.05 -17.00
N ARG A 164 13.67 -5.45 -15.83
CA ARG A 164 14.70 -4.44 -15.58
C ARG A 164 15.41 -4.75 -14.28
N GLU A 165 16.70 -4.43 -14.23
CA GLU A 165 17.53 -4.49 -13.03
C GLU A 165 17.93 -3.06 -12.69
N LEU A 166 17.08 -2.34 -11.95
CA LEU A 166 17.18 -0.89 -11.78
C LEU A 166 18.56 -0.42 -11.31
N LYS A 167 19.22 -1.21 -10.42
CA LYS A 167 20.57 -0.88 -9.98
C LYS A 167 21.60 -0.91 -11.10
N LYS A 168 21.50 -1.90 -11.98
CA LYS A 168 22.39 -2.06 -13.13
C LYS A 168 22.04 -1.04 -14.22
N ASP A 169 20.76 -0.94 -14.56
CA ASP A 169 20.26 -0.09 -15.63
C ASP A 169 20.57 1.40 -15.36
N PHE A 170 20.54 1.83 -14.09
CA PHE A 170 20.77 3.22 -13.68
C PHE A 170 22.04 3.44 -12.85
N SER A 171 22.96 2.46 -12.82
CA SER A 171 24.24 2.56 -12.09
C SER A 171 24.11 2.95 -10.60
N ILE A 172 23.06 2.45 -9.94
CA ILE A 172 22.81 2.69 -8.51
C ILE A 172 23.77 1.81 -7.71
N ARG A 173 24.72 2.45 -7.02
CA ARG A 173 25.81 1.77 -6.31
C ARG A 173 25.34 0.91 -5.14
N SER A 174 24.28 1.32 -4.46
CA SER A 174 23.76 0.61 -3.29
C SER A 174 22.23 0.70 -3.24
N THR A 175 21.63 -0.38 -2.81
CA THR A 175 20.19 -0.45 -2.54
C THR A 175 19.83 0.54 -1.43
N PRO A 176 18.67 1.24 -1.51
CA PRO A 176 18.16 2.05 -0.41
C PRO A 176 18.14 1.25 0.90
N VAL A 177 18.33 1.92 2.05
CA VAL A 177 18.45 1.26 3.37
C VAL A 177 17.34 0.23 3.60
N TRP A 178 16.09 0.58 3.28
CA TRP A 178 14.95 -0.34 3.40
C TRP A 178 14.44 -0.87 2.06
N GLY A 179 15.31 -0.95 1.05
CA GLY A 179 14.96 -1.50 -0.25
C GLY A 179 14.15 -0.59 -1.15
N PHE A 180 13.90 -1.06 -2.37
CA PHE A 180 12.95 -0.43 -3.29
C PHE A 180 11.53 -0.72 -2.78
N ALA A 181 10.92 0.25 -2.10
CA ALA A 181 9.64 0.08 -1.38
C ALA A 181 8.50 0.97 -1.88
N SER A 182 8.75 1.79 -2.90
CA SER A 182 7.71 2.60 -3.55
C SER A 182 6.96 1.79 -4.59
N HIS A 183 5.69 1.54 -4.30
CA HIS A 183 4.79 0.78 -5.16
C HIS A 183 4.65 1.41 -6.55
N PRO A 184 4.99 0.70 -7.65
CA PRO A 184 4.82 1.22 -9.00
C PRO A 184 3.41 1.75 -9.26
N LEU A 185 3.30 2.78 -10.08
CA LEU A 185 2.03 3.38 -10.49
C LEU A 185 1.83 3.15 -11.98
N VAL A 186 0.69 2.57 -12.36
CA VAL A 186 0.26 2.53 -13.75
C VAL A 186 -0.52 3.80 -14.07
N ASP A 187 -0.13 4.48 -15.15
CA ASP A 187 -0.86 5.62 -15.71
C ASP A 187 -0.88 5.54 -17.24
N GLY A 188 -2.05 5.23 -17.82
CA GLY A 188 -2.19 4.99 -19.26
C GLY A 188 -1.19 3.93 -19.74
N ASN A 189 -0.28 4.31 -20.65
CA ASN A 189 0.77 3.43 -21.16
C ASN A 189 2.07 3.46 -20.36
N LYS A 190 2.08 4.02 -19.14
CA LYS A 190 3.30 4.21 -18.34
C LYS A 190 3.26 3.42 -17.05
N LEU A 191 4.41 2.87 -16.67
CA LEU A 191 4.70 2.38 -15.33
C LEU A 191 5.70 3.33 -14.67
N ILE A 192 5.24 4.09 -13.69
CA ILE A 192 6.02 5.12 -12.99
C ILE A 192 6.60 4.50 -11.71
N CYS A 193 7.92 4.55 -11.58
CA CYS A 193 8.66 3.95 -10.47
C CYS A 193 9.59 4.98 -9.82
N PHE A 194 9.78 4.86 -8.51
CA PHE A 194 10.91 5.48 -7.84
C PHE A 194 12.12 4.55 -8.00
N VAL A 195 13.22 5.11 -8.47
CA VAL A 195 14.41 4.35 -8.86
C VAL A 195 15.61 4.84 -8.04
N GLY A 196 15.93 6.14 -8.11
CA GLY A 196 17.08 6.73 -7.42
C GLY A 196 18.27 6.94 -8.35
N GLY A 197 19.24 7.74 -7.91
CA GLY A 197 20.39 8.16 -8.71
C GLY A 197 20.29 9.60 -9.21
N ALA A 198 21.23 10.00 -10.06
CA ALA A 198 21.27 11.33 -10.66
C ALA A 198 20.31 11.40 -11.84
N ASP A 199 19.36 12.33 -11.79
CA ASP A 199 18.28 12.55 -12.77
C ASP A 199 17.35 11.34 -13.00
N THR A 200 17.43 10.35 -12.13
CA THR A 200 16.73 9.06 -12.22
C THR A 200 15.95 8.76 -10.94
N ALA A 201 15.62 9.76 -10.12
CA ALA A 201 14.87 9.51 -8.90
C ALA A 201 13.47 8.94 -9.19
N VAL A 202 12.81 9.47 -10.22
CA VAL A 202 11.53 8.99 -10.75
C VAL A 202 11.69 8.67 -12.23
N VAL A 203 11.23 7.50 -12.64
CA VAL A 203 11.32 7.04 -14.04
C VAL A 203 9.98 6.49 -14.48
N ALA A 204 9.51 6.89 -15.65
CA ALA A 204 8.40 6.24 -16.34
C ALA A 204 8.92 5.28 -17.39
N PHE A 205 8.41 4.05 -17.34
CA PHE A 205 8.65 3.03 -18.35
C PHE A 205 7.41 2.83 -19.20
N ASP A 206 7.59 2.50 -20.47
CA ASP A 206 6.53 2.00 -21.33
C ASP A 206 5.99 0.69 -20.75
N LEU A 207 4.68 0.66 -20.51
CA LEU A 207 4.00 -0.39 -19.78
C LEU A 207 4.09 -1.76 -20.48
N ALA A 208 4.20 -1.76 -21.81
CA ALA A 208 4.24 -2.98 -22.63
C ALA A 208 5.66 -3.50 -22.88
N THR A 209 6.67 -2.63 -22.89
CA THR A 209 8.04 -2.97 -23.30
C THR A 209 9.11 -2.75 -22.24
N GLY A 210 8.77 -2.03 -21.16
CA GLY A 210 9.68 -1.64 -20.09
C GLY A 210 10.72 -0.59 -20.52
N LYS A 211 10.63 -0.01 -21.71
CA LYS A 211 11.57 1.02 -22.18
C LYS A 211 11.37 2.31 -21.41
N GLU A 212 12.44 3.01 -21.05
CA GLU A 212 12.35 4.34 -20.44
C GLU A 212 11.62 5.30 -21.40
N LEU A 213 10.64 6.03 -20.88
CA LEU A 213 9.90 7.09 -21.58
C LEU A 213 10.39 8.46 -21.15
N TRP A 214 10.50 8.67 -19.84
CA TRP A 214 11.05 9.87 -19.24
C TRP A 214 11.64 9.55 -17.87
N ARG A 215 12.52 10.43 -17.39
CA ARG A 215 13.08 10.40 -16.03
C ARG A 215 13.16 11.81 -15.47
N ALA A 216 13.12 11.92 -14.14
CA ALA A 216 13.10 13.18 -13.44
C ALA A 216 13.70 13.09 -12.05
N LEU A 217 14.14 14.25 -11.54
CA LEU A 217 14.65 14.47 -10.19
C LEU A 217 15.91 13.66 -9.87
N SER A 218 16.67 14.13 -8.88
CA SER A 218 17.88 13.45 -8.41
C SER A 218 17.68 12.99 -6.96
N ALA A 219 18.10 11.77 -6.66
CA ALA A 219 18.05 11.22 -5.31
C ALA A 219 19.27 10.34 -5.06
N ILE A 220 20.31 10.95 -4.52
CA ILE A 220 21.61 10.33 -4.26
C ILE A 220 21.78 10.18 -2.76
N GLY A 221 22.09 8.98 -2.30
CA GLY A 221 22.37 8.72 -0.89
C GLY A 221 21.84 7.37 -0.42
N PRO A 222 22.02 7.05 0.87
CA PRO A 222 21.70 5.74 1.40
C PRO A 222 20.20 5.40 1.35
N HIS A 223 19.32 6.40 1.31
CA HIS A 223 17.86 6.19 1.25
C HIS A 223 17.28 6.37 -0.16
N GLY A 224 18.12 6.65 -1.17
CA GLY A 224 17.68 6.86 -2.55
C GLY A 224 16.51 7.86 -2.65
N PRO A 225 15.47 7.56 -3.44
CA PRO A 225 14.30 8.42 -3.64
C PRO A 225 13.28 8.36 -2.49
N GLY A 226 13.60 7.70 -1.38
CA GLY A 226 12.65 7.44 -0.30
C GLY A 226 11.75 6.25 -0.61
N TYR A 227 10.60 6.18 0.06
CA TYR A 227 9.77 4.98 0.12
C TYR A 227 8.28 5.26 -0.15
N SER A 228 7.93 6.50 -0.49
CA SER A 228 6.53 6.89 -0.73
C SER A 228 6.05 6.30 -2.04
N PRO A 229 4.87 5.67 -2.09
CA PRO A 229 4.21 5.34 -3.34
C PRO A 229 3.90 6.63 -4.14
N PRO A 230 4.25 6.73 -5.44
CA PRO A 230 3.75 7.80 -6.28
C PRO A 230 2.22 7.74 -6.40
N VAL A 231 1.61 8.92 -6.54
CA VAL A 231 0.16 9.09 -6.73
C VAL A 231 -0.11 10.30 -7.63
N ILE A 232 -1.14 10.22 -8.46
CA ILE A 232 -1.57 11.35 -9.30
C ILE A 232 -2.84 11.95 -8.70
N TYR A 233 -2.83 13.27 -8.56
CA TYR A 233 -3.94 14.05 -8.06
C TYR A 233 -4.32 15.14 -9.06
N GLU A 234 -5.59 15.53 -9.10
CA GLU A 234 -6.05 16.67 -9.89
C GLU A 234 -6.13 17.93 -9.02
N ALA A 235 -5.51 19.01 -9.48
CA ALA A 235 -5.63 20.33 -8.87
C ALA A 235 -5.37 21.42 -9.92
N ALA A 236 -6.11 22.53 -9.82
CA ALA A 236 -6.11 23.61 -10.81
C ALA A 236 -6.41 23.18 -12.26
N GLY A 237 -7.11 22.04 -12.45
CA GLY A 237 -7.35 21.47 -13.79
C GLY A 237 -6.15 20.73 -14.40
N PHE A 238 -5.10 20.46 -13.62
CA PHE A 238 -3.93 19.70 -14.04
C PHE A 238 -3.84 18.38 -13.28
N ARG A 239 -3.44 17.32 -13.99
CA ARG A 239 -2.97 16.07 -13.39
C ARG A 239 -1.55 16.29 -12.87
N GLN A 240 -1.33 16.01 -11.60
CA GLN A 240 -0.06 16.27 -10.92
C GLN A 240 0.41 14.97 -10.26
N LEU A 241 1.50 14.40 -10.78
CA LEU A 241 2.18 13.26 -10.18
C LEU A 241 2.91 13.75 -8.93
N ILE A 242 2.40 13.41 -7.76
CA ILE A 242 3.05 13.70 -6.49
C ILE A 242 4.17 12.69 -6.26
N ALA A 243 5.40 13.21 -6.19
CA ALA A 243 6.61 12.47 -5.90
C ALA A 243 7.25 13.01 -4.62
N TRP A 244 7.07 12.30 -3.50
CA TRP A 244 7.63 12.70 -2.21
C TRP A 244 8.98 12.03 -1.95
N LEU A 245 10.05 12.81 -2.17
CA LEU A 245 11.43 12.42 -1.96
C LEU A 245 11.90 12.85 -0.55
N PRO A 246 13.03 12.31 -0.05
CA PRO A 246 13.57 12.64 1.28
C PRO A 246 13.85 14.12 1.54
N ASP A 247 13.99 14.95 0.52
CA ASP A 247 14.32 16.37 0.61
C ASP A 247 13.14 17.31 0.29
N ALA A 248 12.17 16.85 -0.51
CA ALA A 248 11.05 17.66 -0.96
C ALA A 248 9.82 16.84 -1.37
N VAL A 249 8.64 17.45 -1.20
CA VAL A 249 7.42 17.05 -1.90
C VAL A 249 7.43 17.71 -3.28
N ASN A 250 7.33 16.93 -4.34
CA ASN A 250 7.34 17.41 -5.72
C ASN A 250 6.02 17.09 -6.41
N ALA A 251 5.61 17.94 -7.35
CA ALA A 251 4.65 17.58 -8.37
C ALA A 251 5.34 17.60 -9.73
N LEU A 252 5.12 16.54 -10.50
CA LEU A 252 5.57 16.39 -11.87
C LEU A 252 4.36 16.34 -12.80
N ASP A 253 4.55 16.76 -14.04
CA ASP A 253 3.67 16.40 -15.14
C ASP A 253 3.81 14.89 -15.41
N PRO A 254 2.75 14.07 -15.25
CA PRO A 254 2.83 12.62 -15.46
C PRO A 254 3.17 12.23 -16.91
N GLU A 255 2.91 13.10 -17.89
CA GLU A 255 3.19 12.80 -19.29
C GLU A 255 4.66 12.98 -19.63
N THR A 256 5.32 13.96 -19.04
CA THR A 256 6.66 14.42 -19.44
C THR A 256 7.74 14.27 -18.38
N GLY A 257 7.35 14.06 -17.11
CA GLY A 257 8.26 14.09 -15.96
C GLY A 257 8.72 15.50 -15.57
N LYS A 258 8.24 16.56 -16.26
CA LYS A 258 8.63 17.93 -15.95
C LYS A 258 8.17 18.33 -14.56
N VAL A 259 9.07 18.92 -13.76
CA VAL A 259 8.73 19.47 -12.45
C VAL A 259 7.77 20.65 -12.61
N LEU A 260 6.58 20.53 -12.01
CA LEU A 260 5.58 21.58 -11.93
C LEU A 260 5.84 22.48 -10.72
N TRP A 261 6.14 21.88 -9.58
CA TRP A 261 6.59 22.58 -8.37
C TRP A 261 7.31 21.63 -7.40
N SER A 262 8.09 22.21 -6.50
CA SER A 262 8.76 21.52 -5.40
C SER A 262 8.59 22.30 -4.10
N LYS A 263 8.36 21.60 -2.98
CA LYS A 263 8.26 22.16 -1.63
C LYS A 263 9.23 21.42 -0.72
N SER A 264 10.22 22.15 -0.19
CA SER A 264 11.25 21.57 0.69
C SER A 264 10.65 21.00 1.98
N PHE A 265 10.93 19.72 2.19
CA PHE A 265 10.57 19.00 3.41
C PHE A 265 11.56 17.86 3.59
N THR A 266 12.67 18.18 4.23
CA THR A 266 13.72 17.19 4.50
C THR A 266 13.30 16.29 5.64
N VAL A 267 13.37 14.97 5.42
CA VAL A 267 13.03 13.96 6.42
C VAL A 267 14.25 13.13 6.83
N LYS A 268 14.37 12.90 8.13
CA LYS A 268 15.44 12.12 8.74
C LYS A 268 15.33 10.66 8.34
N GLU A 269 16.48 10.06 8.03
CA GLU A 269 16.60 8.70 7.51
C GLU A 269 15.77 8.44 6.22
N GLY A 270 15.32 9.47 5.51
CA GLY A 270 14.53 9.29 4.28
C GLY A 270 13.16 8.61 4.46
N LEU A 271 12.60 8.59 5.69
CA LEU A 271 11.35 7.89 6.04
C LEU A 271 10.08 8.52 5.44
N THR A 272 9.94 8.48 4.12
CA THR A 272 8.76 8.95 3.36
C THR A 272 7.75 7.83 3.05
N ALA A 273 7.61 6.80 3.90
CA ALA A 273 6.82 5.63 3.50
C ALA A 273 5.30 5.86 3.31
N PRO A 274 4.61 6.71 4.11
CA PRO A 274 3.20 6.99 3.87
C PRO A 274 2.97 7.63 2.49
N MET A 275 1.89 7.25 1.81
CA MET A 275 1.50 7.88 0.56
C MET A 275 0.89 9.27 0.84
N ALA A 276 1.19 10.26 0.01
CA ALA A 276 0.57 11.58 0.11
C ALA A 276 -0.95 11.49 -0.07
N ARG A 277 -1.72 12.27 0.70
CA ARG A 277 -3.20 12.26 0.67
C ARG A 277 -3.77 13.61 0.28
N GLN A 278 -4.65 13.63 -0.71
CA GLN A 278 -5.41 14.83 -1.09
C GLN A 278 -6.82 14.81 -0.50
N SER A 279 -7.32 15.96 -0.08
CA SER A 279 -8.75 16.22 0.14
C SER A 279 -9.05 17.65 -0.27
N GLY A 280 -9.83 17.83 -1.35
CA GLY A 280 -10.02 19.14 -1.96
C GLY A 280 -8.69 19.77 -2.38
N ASP A 281 -8.39 20.97 -1.88
CA ASP A 281 -7.15 21.70 -2.12
C ASP A 281 -6.04 21.38 -1.10
N LEU A 282 -6.27 20.44 -0.18
CA LEU A 282 -5.28 20.04 0.83
C LEU A 282 -4.48 18.84 0.36
N LEU A 283 -3.16 18.88 0.50
CA LEU A 283 -2.23 17.78 0.27
C LEU A 283 -1.40 17.51 1.52
N PHE A 284 -1.57 16.33 2.10
CA PHE A 284 -1.00 15.94 3.37
C PHE A 284 0.11 14.88 3.20
N VAL A 285 1.23 15.08 3.90
CA VAL A 285 2.29 14.08 4.08
C VAL A 285 2.70 14.02 5.55
N THR A 286 3.24 12.89 6.00
CA THR A 286 3.72 12.72 7.38
C THR A 286 4.88 11.74 7.46
N ALA A 287 5.90 12.09 8.24
CA ALA A 287 7.07 11.26 8.52
C ALA A 287 7.30 11.09 10.02
N PHE A 288 8.05 10.04 10.39
CA PHE A 288 8.26 9.68 11.78
C PHE A 288 8.93 10.81 12.59
N TYR A 289 10.16 11.18 12.22
CA TYR A 289 10.93 12.14 13.01
C TYR A 289 10.46 13.59 12.77
N ASP A 290 10.11 13.91 11.54
CA ASP A 290 9.91 15.29 11.10
C ASP A 290 8.44 15.72 11.11
N GLY A 291 7.54 14.78 11.37
CA GLY A 291 6.14 15.04 11.59
C GLY A 291 5.34 15.30 10.31
N PRO A 292 4.16 15.91 10.46
CA PRO A 292 3.26 16.18 9.36
C PRO A 292 3.55 17.50 8.64
N LEU A 293 3.26 17.55 7.34
CA LEU A 293 3.20 18.76 6.53
C LEU A 293 1.87 18.77 5.78
N MET A 294 1.15 19.87 5.89
CA MET A 294 -0.02 20.16 5.08
C MET A 294 0.31 21.26 4.08
N LEU A 295 0.14 20.95 2.81
CA LEU A 295 0.22 21.88 1.70
C LEU A 295 -1.19 22.25 1.25
N LYS A 296 -1.38 23.51 0.87
CA LYS A 296 -2.55 23.98 0.12
C LYS A 296 -2.16 24.06 -1.36
N LEU A 297 -2.83 23.28 -2.19
CA LEU A 297 -2.70 23.30 -3.64
C LEU A 297 -3.38 24.54 -4.20
N ASN A 298 -2.76 25.16 -5.18
CA ASN A 298 -3.32 26.32 -5.86
C ASN A 298 -4.54 25.91 -6.71
N GLY A 299 -5.48 26.84 -6.90
CA GLY A 299 -6.71 26.61 -7.67
C GLY A 299 -6.64 27.04 -9.14
N ASP A 300 -5.66 27.88 -9.51
CA ASP A 300 -5.56 28.55 -10.81
C ASP A 300 -4.45 27.98 -11.71
N LYS A 301 -3.37 27.48 -11.11
CA LYS A 301 -2.22 26.86 -11.79
C LYS A 301 -1.54 25.83 -10.90
N PRO A 302 -0.71 24.92 -11.43
CA PRO A 302 0.07 24.01 -10.60
C PRO A 302 0.95 24.78 -9.62
N GLY A 303 0.79 24.48 -8.34
CA GLY A 303 1.52 25.11 -7.26
C GLY A 303 0.99 24.65 -5.92
N ALA A 304 1.82 24.83 -4.90
CA ALA A 304 1.47 24.52 -3.52
C ALA A 304 2.11 25.54 -2.57
N THR A 305 1.43 25.85 -1.48
CA THR A 305 1.97 26.63 -0.36
C THR A 305 1.88 25.83 0.92
N GLU A 306 2.84 25.99 1.83
CA GLU A 306 2.71 25.40 3.17
C GLU A 306 1.53 26.06 3.89
N LEU A 307 0.58 25.24 4.33
CA LEU A 307 -0.54 25.67 5.17
C LEU A 307 -0.13 25.60 6.64
N TRP A 308 0.41 24.46 7.05
CA TRP A 308 0.99 24.26 8.38
C TRP A 308 1.94 23.06 8.36
N ARG A 309 2.79 22.98 9.39
CA ARG A 309 3.75 21.90 9.60
C ARG A 309 3.85 21.58 11.10
N GLY A 310 3.86 20.29 11.44
CA GLY A 310 4.18 19.81 12.78
C GLY A 310 5.64 19.39 12.88
N LYS A 311 6.17 19.27 14.11
CA LYS A 311 7.56 18.83 14.35
C LYS A 311 7.72 18.04 15.63
N GLY A 312 6.91 18.31 16.64
CA GLY A 312 7.05 17.74 17.98
C GLY A 312 8.31 18.22 18.71
N LYS A 313 8.42 17.88 19.99
CA LYS A 313 9.63 18.12 20.81
C LYS A 313 10.71 17.06 20.55
N ASN A 314 10.28 15.82 20.29
CA ASN A 314 11.12 14.67 19.95
C ASN A 314 10.23 13.56 19.37
N GLU A 315 10.83 12.42 19.01
CA GLU A 315 10.11 11.29 18.38
C GLU A 315 8.93 10.73 19.22
N ARG A 316 8.90 10.95 20.55
CA ARG A 316 7.80 10.50 21.43
C ARG A 316 6.80 11.60 21.73
N GLN A 317 7.29 12.79 22.04
CA GLN A 317 6.48 13.97 22.38
C GLN A 317 6.16 14.76 21.11
N THR A 318 5.26 14.20 20.32
CA THR A 318 4.84 14.70 19.02
C THR A 318 3.67 15.68 19.16
N ASP A 319 3.56 16.67 18.27
CA ASP A 319 2.48 17.68 18.25
C ASP A 319 1.31 17.24 17.36
N GLY A 320 1.60 16.82 16.13
CA GLY A 320 0.66 16.33 15.14
C GLY A 320 0.80 14.84 14.87
N LEU A 321 0.58 14.39 13.62
CA LEU A 321 0.66 12.98 13.24
C LEU A 321 2.08 12.66 12.74
N HIS A 322 2.78 11.76 13.42
CA HIS A 322 4.15 11.34 13.11
C HIS A 322 4.14 9.88 12.70
N SER A 323 3.62 9.60 11.50
CA SER A 323 3.47 8.24 11.01
C SER A 323 4.77 7.72 10.40
N ILE A 324 5.00 6.41 10.49
CA ILE A 324 6.16 5.77 9.87
C ILE A 324 5.84 5.06 8.57
N MET A 325 4.79 4.25 8.55
CA MET A 325 4.39 3.38 7.42
C MET A 325 2.92 3.52 7.04
N PRO A 326 1.95 3.54 7.98
CA PRO A 326 0.56 3.53 7.58
C PRO A 326 0.18 4.84 6.91
N THR A 327 -0.53 4.73 5.79
CA THR A 327 -1.05 5.89 5.08
C THR A 327 -2.25 6.45 5.84
N PRO A 328 -2.23 7.71 6.30
CA PRO A 328 -3.35 8.32 7.00
C PRO A 328 -4.56 8.50 6.08
N PHE A 329 -5.72 8.78 6.66
CA PHE A 329 -6.94 9.18 5.96
C PHE A 329 -7.24 10.64 6.20
N LEU A 330 -7.69 11.32 5.14
CA LEU A 330 -8.12 12.71 5.17
C LEU A 330 -9.58 12.75 4.70
N VAL A 331 -10.52 12.93 5.63
CA VAL A 331 -11.95 12.85 5.38
C VAL A 331 -12.69 13.86 6.25
N ASP A 332 -13.69 14.54 5.68
CA ASP A 332 -14.55 15.50 6.38
C ASP A 332 -13.82 16.53 7.26
N GLY A 333 -12.73 17.09 6.72
CA GLY A 333 -11.92 18.10 7.42
C GLY A 333 -11.06 17.56 8.57
N HIS A 334 -10.93 16.23 8.69
CA HIS A 334 -10.15 15.57 9.73
C HIS A 334 -9.13 14.59 9.16
N ILE A 335 -8.03 14.41 9.89
CA ILE A 335 -6.97 13.45 9.59
C ILE A 335 -7.04 12.33 10.61
N PHE A 336 -7.17 11.09 10.15
CA PHE A 336 -7.07 9.90 10.98
C PHE A 336 -5.79 9.13 10.62
N GLY A 337 -5.00 8.74 11.62
CA GLY A 337 -3.79 7.98 11.36
C GLY A 337 -3.09 7.51 12.62
N VAL A 338 -2.11 6.62 12.42
CA VAL A 338 -1.33 6.03 13.50
C VAL A 338 0.06 6.64 13.54
N CYS A 339 0.44 7.17 14.70
CA CYS A 339 1.79 7.61 14.98
C CYS A 339 2.73 6.43 15.26
N SER A 340 4.02 6.71 15.15
CA SER A 340 5.11 5.75 15.29
C SER A 340 5.26 5.12 16.68
N TYR A 341 4.45 5.51 17.68
CA TYR A 341 4.39 4.88 19.00
C TYR A 341 2.98 4.32 19.30
N GLY A 342 2.16 4.12 18.27
CA GLY A 342 0.86 3.43 18.34
C GLY A 342 -0.32 4.35 18.61
N GLN A 343 -0.10 5.66 18.71
CA GLN A 343 -1.19 6.61 18.89
C GLN A 343 -2.03 6.68 17.61
N LEU A 344 -3.22 6.08 17.63
CA LEU A 344 -4.28 6.41 16.68
C LEU A 344 -4.79 7.81 17.04
N ARG A 345 -4.77 8.74 16.09
CA ARG A 345 -5.13 10.14 16.33
C ARG A 345 -6.18 10.62 15.34
N CYS A 346 -6.96 11.58 15.81
CA CYS A 346 -7.71 12.51 14.96
C CYS A 346 -7.11 13.90 15.07
N LEU A 347 -6.90 14.55 13.92
CA LEU A 347 -6.41 15.92 13.83
C LEU A 347 -7.38 16.74 12.96
N LYS A 348 -7.48 18.04 13.22
CA LYS A 348 -8.12 18.95 12.26
C LYS A 348 -7.22 19.15 11.05
N ALA A 349 -7.77 19.03 9.84
CA ALA A 349 -7.02 19.16 8.59
C ALA A 349 -6.52 20.60 8.35
N ASP A 350 -7.24 21.60 8.84
CA ASP A 350 -6.93 23.03 8.63
C ASP A 350 -5.74 23.55 9.46
N SER A 351 -5.41 22.88 10.57
CA SER A 351 -4.49 23.39 11.58
C SER A 351 -3.52 22.35 12.13
N GLY A 352 -3.77 21.06 11.89
CA GLY A 352 -3.01 19.96 12.50
C GLY A 352 -3.28 19.79 14.00
N GLN A 353 -4.24 20.54 14.57
CA GLN A 353 -4.58 20.43 15.98
C GLN A 353 -5.12 19.03 16.28
N ARG A 354 -4.51 18.34 17.25
CA ARG A 354 -5.01 17.05 17.75
C ARG A 354 -6.38 17.24 18.41
N VAL A 355 -7.36 16.47 17.96
CA VAL A 355 -8.71 16.39 18.52
C VAL A 355 -8.74 15.32 19.61
N TRP A 356 -8.25 14.13 19.30
CA TRP A 356 -8.13 13.03 20.26
C TRP A 356 -6.98 12.09 19.91
N GLU A 357 -6.67 11.21 20.88
CA GLU A 357 -5.69 10.14 20.77
C GLU A 357 -6.22 8.86 21.44
N ASN A 358 -5.91 7.70 20.87
CA ASN A 358 -6.25 6.38 21.38
C ASN A 358 -5.09 5.39 21.11
N LEU A 359 -4.82 4.47 22.04
CA LEU A 359 -3.76 3.46 21.92
C LEU A 359 -4.27 2.02 21.75
N THR A 360 -5.59 1.82 21.89
CA THR A 360 -6.24 0.51 21.93
C THR A 360 -6.17 -0.19 20.58
N ALA A 361 -6.42 0.53 19.48
CA ALA A 361 -6.45 -0.08 18.14
C ALA A 361 -5.11 -0.71 17.71
N THR A 362 -3.99 -0.24 18.26
CA THR A 362 -2.65 -0.81 18.00
C THR A 362 -2.16 -1.68 19.15
N GLY A 363 -2.92 -1.80 20.24
CA GLY A 363 -2.54 -2.43 21.50
C GLY A 363 -1.28 -1.82 22.15
N ALA A 364 -0.98 -0.55 21.85
CA ALA A 364 0.23 0.12 22.35
C ALA A 364 0.12 0.51 23.84
N ASP A 365 -1.09 0.54 24.38
CA ASP A 365 -1.39 0.67 25.82
C ASP A 365 -0.83 -0.49 26.64
N LYS A 366 -0.69 -1.67 26.03
CA LYS A 366 -0.21 -2.91 26.67
C LYS A 366 1.26 -3.21 26.34
N ALA A 367 1.86 -2.48 25.41
CA ALA A 367 3.21 -2.75 24.94
C ALA A 367 4.27 -2.12 25.85
N ARG A 368 5.32 -2.87 26.19
CA ARG A 368 6.50 -2.30 26.87
C ARG A 368 7.21 -1.24 26.03
N ASN A 369 7.19 -1.42 24.70
CA ASN A 369 7.74 -0.49 23.72
C ASN A 369 6.96 -0.61 22.40
N ALA A 370 6.26 0.44 22.01
CA ALA A 370 5.50 0.51 20.76
C ALA A 370 6.22 1.29 19.65
N ARG A 371 7.54 1.52 19.77
CA ARG A 371 8.29 2.22 18.70
C ARG A 371 8.12 1.48 17.37
N TRP A 372 7.87 2.26 16.32
CA TRP A 372 7.50 1.81 14.97
C TRP A 372 6.19 1.03 14.89
N ALA A 373 5.25 1.32 15.79
CA ALA A 373 3.93 0.71 15.72
C ALA A 373 3.20 1.04 14.41
N ASN A 374 2.36 0.11 13.97
CA ASN A 374 1.69 0.18 12.69
C ASN A 374 0.26 -0.38 12.77
N ALA A 375 -0.66 0.31 12.09
CA ALA A 375 -1.94 -0.25 11.68
C ALA A 375 -2.43 0.43 10.41
N PHE A 376 -2.79 -0.35 9.41
CA PHE A 376 -3.30 0.13 8.13
C PHE A 376 -4.80 0.42 8.24
N LEU A 377 -5.21 1.60 7.79
CA LEU A 377 -6.60 2.03 7.77
C LEU A 377 -7.18 1.79 6.38
N ILE A 378 -8.30 1.08 6.27
CA ILE A 378 -9.04 0.89 5.03
C ILE A 378 -10.47 1.33 5.29
N GLN A 379 -10.92 2.37 4.58
CA GLN A 379 -12.27 2.88 4.73
C GLN A 379 -13.26 1.96 4.02
N HIS A 380 -14.39 1.72 4.65
CA HIS A 380 -15.56 1.09 4.04
C HIS A 380 -16.78 1.84 4.54
N GLN A 381 -17.49 2.54 3.65
CA GLN A 381 -18.63 3.39 4.02
C GLN A 381 -18.28 4.36 5.19
N ASP A 382 -19.01 4.31 6.30
CA ASP A 382 -18.87 5.16 7.49
C ASP A 382 -17.90 4.59 8.54
N ARG A 383 -17.20 3.49 8.22
CA ARG A 383 -16.33 2.75 9.13
C ARG A 383 -14.98 2.45 8.51
N PHE A 384 -14.08 1.92 9.32
CA PHE A 384 -12.73 1.56 8.96
C PHE A 384 -12.43 0.14 9.38
N PHE A 385 -11.87 -0.63 8.46
CA PHE A 385 -11.09 -1.82 8.76
C PHE A 385 -9.68 -1.36 9.12
N ILE A 386 -9.23 -1.73 10.32
CA ILE A 386 -7.92 -1.39 10.86
C ILE A 386 -7.15 -2.69 11.03
N ALA A 387 -6.16 -2.92 10.16
CA ALA A 387 -5.28 -4.10 10.24
C ALA A 387 -4.01 -3.72 11.01
N ASN A 388 -3.89 -4.19 12.25
CA ASN A 388 -2.78 -3.83 13.12
C ASN A 388 -1.62 -4.83 13.02
N GLU A 389 -0.46 -4.42 13.56
CA GLU A 389 0.74 -5.26 13.53
C GLU A 389 0.73 -6.47 14.48
N GLN A 390 -0.32 -6.65 15.29
CA GLN A 390 -0.52 -7.85 16.09
C GLN A 390 -1.20 -8.96 15.28
N GLY A 391 -1.55 -8.67 14.01
CA GLY A 391 -2.27 -9.57 13.13
C GLY A 391 -3.78 -9.53 13.32
N ASP A 392 -4.29 -8.52 14.02
CA ASP A 392 -5.72 -8.31 14.21
C ASP A 392 -6.32 -7.45 13.09
N LEU A 393 -7.56 -7.78 12.74
CA LEU A 393 -8.47 -6.92 12.01
C LEU A 393 -9.49 -6.35 12.98
N ILE A 394 -9.60 -5.04 13.01
CA ILE A 394 -10.56 -4.31 13.81
C ILE A 394 -11.54 -3.62 12.87
N LEU A 395 -12.83 -3.64 13.20
CA LEU A 395 -13.83 -2.79 12.56
C LEU A 395 -14.17 -1.67 13.54
N ALA A 396 -14.07 -0.42 13.09
CA ALA A 396 -14.30 0.73 13.97
C ALA A 396 -14.86 1.94 13.22
N LYS A 397 -15.58 2.81 13.93
CA LYS A 397 -15.91 4.16 13.45
C LYS A 397 -14.85 5.13 13.94
N LEU A 398 -14.32 5.93 13.01
CA LEU A 398 -13.38 7.01 13.31
C LEU A 398 -14.08 8.33 13.03
N THR A 399 -14.37 9.08 14.09
CA THR A 399 -15.08 10.37 13.99
C THR A 399 -14.35 11.44 14.80
N PRO A 400 -14.65 12.74 14.63
CA PRO A 400 -14.11 13.77 15.51
C PRO A 400 -14.50 13.59 16.98
N GLN A 401 -15.57 12.84 17.28
CA GLN A 401 -16.01 12.54 18.64
C GLN A 401 -15.18 11.44 19.29
N GLY A 402 -14.57 10.55 18.51
CA GLY A 402 -13.69 9.51 19.02
C GLY A 402 -13.52 8.30 18.12
N TYR A 403 -12.92 7.27 18.71
CA TYR A 403 -12.78 5.91 18.19
C TYR A 403 -13.88 5.03 18.83
N GLU A 404 -14.73 4.42 18.02
CA GLU A 404 -15.71 3.42 18.46
C GLU A 404 -15.40 2.07 17.82
N GLU A 405 -15.03 1.09 18.64
CA GLU A 405 -14.78 -0.28 18.18
C GLU A 405 -16.11 -1.04 17.97
N LEU A 406 -16.28 -1.60 16.77
CA LEU A 406 -17.42 -2.43 16.38
C LEU A 406 -17.11 -3.93 16.45
N GLY A 407 -15.83 -4.29 16.53
CA GLY A 407 -15.37 -5.64 16.81
C GLY A 407 -13.91 -5.86 16.42
N LEU A 408 -13.34 -6.96 16.87
CA LEU A 408 -11.95 -7.36 16.62
C LEU A 408 -11.90 -8.86 16.30
N ALA A 409 -11.10 -9.24 15.31
CA ALA A 409 -10.78 -10.63 15.01
C ALA A 409 -9.30 -10.80 14.64
N ASN A 410 -8.63 -11.78 15.24
CA ASN A 410 -7.25 -12.11 14.86
C ASN A 410 -7.23 -12.86 13.51
N LEU A 411 -6.52 -12.32 12.53
CA LEU A 411 -6.33 -12.95 11.21
C LEU A 411 -5.10 -13.86 11.20
N LEU A 412 -4.02 -13.39 11.82
CA LEU A 412 -2.69 -13.95 11.73
C LEU A 412 -1.94 -13.84 13.06
N LYS A 413 -1.00 -14.76 13.27
CA LYS A 413 0.01 -14.58 14.30
C LYS A 413 1.12 -13.65 13.76
N PRO A 414 1.65 -12.73 14.58
CA PRO A 414 2.80 -11.94 14.19
C PRO A 414 4.07 -12.78 14.20
N THR A 415 4.90 -12.63 13.16
CA THR A 415 6.09 -13.48 12.92
C THR A 415 7.37 -12.65 12.82
N GLY A 416 7.28 -11.46 12.22
CA GLY A 416 8.42 -10.57 12.04
C GLY A 416 8.87 -9.97 13.37
N GLN A 417 10.02 -9.30 13.42
CA GLN A 417 10.58 -8.76 14.66
C GLN A 417 10.93 -7.28 14.51
N ALA A 418 10.45 -6.46 15.44
CA ALA A 418 10.83 -5.05 15.54
C ALA A 418 10.77 -4.57 16.98
N GLY A 419 11.76 -3.82 17.45
CA GLY A 419 11.72 -3.20 18.78
C GLY A 419 11.55 -4.16 19.97
N GLY A 420 11.92 -5.44 19.79
CA GLY A 420 11.77 -6.50 20.80
C GLY A 420 10.38 -7.15 20.86
N ARG A 421 9.56 -6.99 19.81
CA ARG A 421 8.21 -7.56 19.72
C ARG A 421 7.98 -8.18 18.33
N GLN A 422 7.05 -9.13 18.29
CA GLN A 422 6.60 -9.73 17.03
C GLN A 422 5.66 -8.77 16.28
N ILE A 423 5.77 -8.74 14.94
CA ILE A 423 4.97 -7.86 14.08
C ILE A 423 4.43 -8.55 12.82
N VAL A 424 3.37 -7.95 12.27
CA VAL A 424 2.90 -8.07 10.88
C VAL A 424 2.92 -6.68 10.27
N TRP A 425 3.78 -6.43 9.29
CA TRP A 425 3.88 -5.11 8.61
C TRP A 425 3.50 -5.16 7.14
N SER A 426 2.71 -6.17 6.75
CA SER A 426 2.14 -6.31 5.43
C SER A 426 0.75 -5.65 5.35
N HIS A 427 0.48 -4.95 4.26
CA HIS A 427 -0.84 -4.38 4.01
C HIS A 427 -1.82 -5.48 3.56
N PRO A 428 -3.08 -5.51 4.04
CA PRO A 428 -4.08 -6.47 3.57
C PRO A 428 -4.64 -6.10 2.18
N ALA A 429 -5.33 -7.04 1.54
CA ALA A 429 -6.20 -6.76 0.39
C ALA A 429 -7.64 -7.14 0.72
N PHE A 430 -8.60 -6.47 0.09
CA PHE A 430 -10.02 -6.70 0.27
C PHE A 430 -10.69 -6.95 -1.06
N ALA A 431 -11.30 -8.12 -1.22
CA ALA A 431 -12.05 -8.52 -2.42
C ALA A 431 -12.91 -9.73 -2.10
N HIS A 432 -13.95 -10.00 -2.89
CA HIS A 432 -14.83 -11.17 -2.74
C HIS A 432 -15.45 -11.33 -1.35
N ARG A 433 -15.76 -10.20 -0.69
CA ARG A 433 -16.21 -10.13 0.70
C ARG A 433 -15.24 -10.84 1.64
N CYS A 434 -13.95 -10.73 1.36
CA CYS A 434 -12.88 -11.34 2.13
C CYS A 434 -11.76 -10.34 2.36
N VAL A 435 -11.04 -10.56 3.46
CA VAL A 435 -9.72 -9.99 3.66
C VAL A 435 -8.67 -11.05 3.34
N PHE A 436 -7.66 -10.64 2.58
CA PHE A 436 -6.45 -11.39 2.31
C PHE A 436 -5.31 -10.74 3.07
N ALA A 437 -4.69 -11.48 3.99
CA ALA A 437 -3.63 -10.98 4.84
C ALA A 437 -2.48 -11.98 4.88
N ARG A 438 -1.26 -11.50 5.07
CA ARG A 438 -0.08 -12.37 5.15
C ARG A 438 0.85 -12.03 6.32
N ASN A 439 1.55 -13.02 6.85
CA ASN A 439 2.71 -12.85 7.72
C ASN A 439 3.90 -13.56 7.07
N ASP A 440 5.07 -13.69 7.72
CA ASP A 440 6.29 -14.25 7.13
C ASP A 440 6.23 -15.73 6.71
N GLU A 441 5.15 -16.43 7.05
CA GLU A 441 5.01 -17.88 6.91
C GLU A 441 3.79 -18.30 6.09
N GLU A 442 2.74 -17.47 6.06
CA GLU A 442 1.48 -17.79 5.42
C GLU A 442 0.73 -16.56 4.90
N ILE A 443 -0.12 -16.80 3.89
CA ILE A 443 -1.21 -15.92 3.46
C ILE A 443 -2.55 -16.61 3.74
N VAL A 444 -3.53 -15.84 4.22
CA VAL A 444 -4.87 -16.33 4.56
C VAL A 444 -5.93 -15.57 3.79
N CYS A 445 -7.04 -16.25 3.52
CA CYS A 445 -8.30 -15.62 3.10
C CYS A 445 -9.35 -15.85 4.17
N VAL A 446 -9.92 -14.77 4.66
CA VAL A 446 -10.89 -14.77 5.75
C VAL A 446 -12.16 -14.08 5.30
N SER A 447 -13.30 -14.75 5.47
CA SER A 447 -14.60 -14.25 5.04
C SER A 447 -15.05 -13.08 5.91
N LEU A 448 -15.52 -12.03 5.26
CA LEU A 448 -16.22 -10.88 5.83
C LEU A 448 -17.68 -10.80 5.34
N ALA A 449 -18.19 -11.81 4.62
CA ALA A 449 -19.59 -11.87 4.22
C ALA A 449 -20.54 -11.96 5.43
N GLU A 450 -21.70 -11.30 5.33
CA GLU A 450 -22.81 -11.35 6.31
C GLU A 450 -23.38 -12.75 6.54
#